data_AF-A0A0G0FL62-F1
#
_entry.id   AF-A0A0G0FL62-F1
#
_cell.length_a   1.000
_cell.length_b   1.000
_cell.length_c   1.000
_cell.angle_alpha   90.00
_cell.angle_beta   90.00
_cell.angle_gamma   90.00
#
_symmetry.space_group_name_H-M   'P 1'
#
loop_
_entity.id
_entity.type
_entity.pdbx_description
1 polymer ?
#
loop_
_entity_poly.entity_id
_entity_poly.type
_entity_poly.pdbx_seq_one_letter_code
_entity_poly.pdbx_strand_id
1 'polypeptide(L)'
;MTLGDFFKKHREDDHFKTHWSVDDEMAEKVHDSLKKLYASLKDEDLVPETEMIKKFFDQMKDIAEQYKNEEIARRWLAMSKTISKNPLGEWGKSSSPNVRTRGVKDYAFLVMRKHGSPMHFKEVADAISKTFGRKTHYATCHNELIKDSRFVLVGRGLYALAEWGYKTGIAREVIRDILKKEGPLSKEDVVLRVMKERYFKKNTILVNLVNPKYFKKNKNGLYTLV
;
A
#
# COMPACT_ATOMS: atom_id res chain seq x y z
N MET A 1 -18.79 30.87 -29.76
CA MET A 1 -18.87 31.07 -28.30
C MET A 1 -17.48 31.47 -27.84
N THR A 2 -17.19 32.76 -27.81
CA THR A 2 -15.91 33.30 -27.31
C THR A 2 -15.98 33.31 -25.79
N LEU A 3 -15.19 32.47 -25.11
CA LEU A 3 -14.97 32.59 -23.67
C LEU A 3 -14.42 34.00 -23.44
N GLY A 4 -15.21 34.87 -22.80
CA GLY A 4 -14.88 36.28 -22.61
C GLY A 4 -13.61 36.48 -21.79
N ASP A 5 -13.05 37.69 -21.85
CA ASP A 5 -11.77 38.15 -21.29
C ASP A 5 -11.56 37.93 -19.76
N PHE A 6 -12.49 37.26 -19.09
CA PHE A 6 -12.46 36.89 -17.67
C PHE A 6 -11.71 35.58 -17.39
N PHE A 7 -11.38 34.80 -18.41
CA PHE A 7 -10.70 33.50 -18.23
C PHE A 7 -9.26 33.58 -18.71
N LYS A 8 -8.31 33.48 -17.79
CA LYS A 8 -6.89 33.38 -18.12
C LYS A 8 -6.52 31.93 -18.36
N LYS A 9 -5.97 31.65 -19.54
CA LYS A 9 -5.45 30.33 -19.90
C LYS A 9 -4.03 30.17 -19.37
N HIS A 10 -3.81 29.17 -18.52
CA HIS A 10 -2.48 28.73 -18.11
C HIS A 10 -2.04 27.58 -19.00
N ARG A 11 -0.87 27.74 -19.63
CA ARG A 11 -0.28 26.67 -20.44
C ARG A 11 0.20 25.55 -19.53
N GLU A 12 0.23 24.35 -20.09
CA GLU A 12 0.77 23.18 -19.43
C GLU A 12 2.26 23.37 -19.07
N ASP A 13 2.64 23.03 -17.84
CA ASP A 13 4.01 23.06 -17.35
C ASP A 13 4.38 21.72 -16.68
N ASP A 14 5.54 21.63 -16.01
CA ASP A 14 5.99 20.40 -15.37
C ASP A 14 5.10 19.95 -14.19
N HIS A 15 4.38 20.88 -13.56
CA HIS A 15 3.62 20.66 -12.32
C HIS A 15 2.11 20.58 -12.57
N PHE A 16 1.60 21.26 -13.58
CA PHE A 16 0.18 21.48 -13.83
C PHE A 16 -0.20 21.22 -15.28
N LYS A 17 -1.39 20.66 -15.47
CA LYS A 17 -2.03 20.54 -16.79
C LYS A 17 -2.52 21.90 -17.26
N THR A 18 -2.82 22.01 -18.55
CA THR A 18 -3.53 23.18 -19.10
C THR A 18 -4.82 23.40 -18.31
N HIS A 19 -4.99 24.60 -17.77
CA HIS A 19 -6.15 24.97 -16.96
C HIS A 19 -6.51 26.45 -17.14
N TRP A 20 -7.66 26.83 -16.61
CA TRP A 20 -8.19 28.20 -16.69
C TRP A 20 -8.39 28.74 -15.28
N SER A 21 -8.02 30.00 -15.06
CA SER A 21 -8.34 30.74 -13.84
C SER A 21 -9.24 31.93 -14.16
N VAL A 22 -10.04 32.32 -13.16
CA VAL A 22 -10.85 33.56 -13.18
C VAL A 22 -10.23 34.60 -12.24
N ASP A 23 -9.48 34.14 -11.24
CA ASP A 23 -8.77 34.95 -10.26
C ASP A 23 -7.32 34.44 -10.19
N ASP A 24 -6.37 35.32 -10.50
CA ASP A 24 -4.94 35.00 -10.51
C ASP A 24 -4.38 34.82 -9.10
N GLU A 25 -4.87 35.58 -8.11
CA GLU A 25 -4.42 35.45 -6.73
C GLU A 25 -4.83 34.09 -6.15
N MET A 26 -6.07 33.67 -6.43
CA MET A 26 -6.55 32.34 -6.05
C MET A 26 -5.79 31.23 -6.78
N ALA A 27 -5.46 31.42 -8.07
CA ALA A 27 -4.70 30.45 -8.83
C ALA A 27 -3.29 30.23 -8.25
N GLU A 28 -2.59 31.31 -7.90
CA GLU A 28 -1.28 31.23 -7.25
C GLU A 28 -1.37 30.52 -5.89
N LYS A 29 -2.37 30.85 -5.06
CA LYS A 29 -2.61 30.14 -3.77
C LYS A 29 -2.83 28.64 -3.96
N VAL A 30 -3.62 28.25 -4.97
CA VAL A 30 -3.87 26.85 -5.32
C VAL A 30 -2.57 26.17 -5.77
N HIS A 31 -1.79 26.81 -6.64
CA HIS A 31 -0.52 26.25 -7.14
C HIS A 31 0.47 26.02 -6.01
N ASP A 32 0.65 27.01 -5.13
CA ASP A 32 1.55 26.92 -3.98
C ASP A 32 1.09 25.85 -2.99
N SER A 33 -0.22 25.75 -2.76
CA SER A 33 -0.79 24.73 -1.88
C SER A 33 -0.60 23.32 -2.45
N LEU A 34 -0.73 23.14 -3.77
CA LEU A 34 -0.46 21.86 -4.43
C LEU A 34 1.03 21.48 -4.36
N LYS A 35 1.94 22.45 -4.49
CA LYS A 35 3.39 22.22 -4.32
C LYS A 35 3.74 21.84 -2.88
N LYS A 36 3.18 22.54 -1.89
CA LYS A 36 3.34 22.21 -0.45
C LYS A 36 2.76 20.84 -0.13
N LEU A 37 1.58 20.53 -0.67
CA LEU A 37 0.96 19.21 -0.52
C LEU A 37 1.86 18.12 -1.09
N TYR A 38 2.40 18.29 -2.30
CA TYR A 38 3.34 17.35 -2.91
C TYR A 38 4.60 17.15 -2.04
N ALA A 39 5.17 18.24 -1.50
CA ALA A 39 6.33 18.18 -0.63
C ALA A 39 6.06 17.47 0.71
N SER A 40 4.81 17.53 1.20
CA SER A 40 4.40 16.86 2.45
C SER A 40 4.21 15.33 2.29
N LEU A 41 4.05 14.84 1.07
CA LEU A 41 3.83 13.42 0.79
C LEU A 41 5.15 12.67 0.70
N LYS A 42 5.19 11.45 1.22
CA LYS A 42 6.26 10.48 0.94
C LYS A 42 5.99 9.78 -0.39
N ASP A 43 7.01 9.13 -0.93
CA ASP A 43 6.91 8.44 -2.23
C ASP A 43 5.99 7.21 -2.19
N GLU A 44 5.78 6.62 -1.01
CA GLU A 44 4.97 5.41 -0.82
C GLU A 44 3.56 5.69 -0.25
N ASP A 45 3.27 6.95 0.08
CA ASP A 45 2.01 7.37 0.68
C ASP A 45 0.84 7.17 -0.28
N LEU A 46 -0.20 6.51 0.23
CA LEU A 46 -1.52 6.42 -0.38
C LEU A 46 -2.52 6.98 0.62
N VAL A 47 -3.15 8.08 0.25
CA VAL A 47 -4.06 8.85 1.11
C VAL A 47 -5.48 8.74 0.55
N PRO A 48 -6.48 8.35 1.35
CA PRO A 48 -7.88 8.37 0.92
C PRO A 48 -8.29 9.76 0.42
N GLU A 49 -9.18 9.83 -0.58
CA GLU A 49 -9.60 11.11 -1.17
C GLU A 49 -10.08 12.14 -0.14
N THR A 50 -10.88 11.72 0.84
CA THR A 50 -11.39 12.60 1.89
C THR A 50 -10.26 13.20 2.75
N GLU A 51 -9.24 12.41 3.08
CA GLU A 51 -8.08 12.90 3.80
C GLU A 51 -7.18 13.78 2.94
N MET A 52 -7.07 13.46 1.65
CA MET A 52 -6.28 14.26 0.71
C MET A 52 -6.88 15.66 0.53
N ILE A 53 -8.21 15.74 0.44
CA ILE A 53 -8.95 17.01 0.38
C ILE A 53 -8.72 17.81 1.66
N LYS A 54 -8.79 17.17 2.84
CA LYS A 54 -8.49 17.83 4.13
C LYS A 54 -7.07 18.38 4.16
N LYS A 55 -6.07 17.54 3.87
CA LYS A 55 -4.66 17.97 3.81
C LYS A 55 -4.43 19.11 2.83
N PHE A 56 -5.12 19.09 1.69
CA PHE A 56 -5.05 20.17 0.71
C PHE A 56 -5.60 21.48 1.27
N PHE A 57 -6.77 21.45 1.91
CA PHE A 57 -7.35 22.63 2.55
C PHE A 57 -6.49 23.15 3.72
N ASP A 58 -5.82 22.27 4.46
CA ASP A 58 -4.87 22.68 5.51
C ASP A 58 -3.67 23.46 4.96
N GLN A 59 -3.26 23.21 3.71
CA GLN A 59 -2.20 23.98 3.04
C GLN A 59 -2.70 25.34 2.53
N MET A 60 -3.99 25.41 2.16
CA MET A 60 -4.67 26.58 1.59
C MET A 60 -5.11 27.60 2.65
N LYS A 61 -4.39 27.76 3.77
CA LYS A 61 -4.74 28.68 4.87
C LYS A 61 -5.34 30.00 4.33
N ASP A 62 -6.46 30.42 4.90
CA ASP A 62 -7.21 31.65 4.55
C ASP A 62 -8.08 31.60 3.28
N ILE A 63 -8.75 30.48 3.02
CA ILE A 63 -9.82 30.40 2.02
C ILE A 63 -11.21 30.54 2.65
N ALA A 64 -12.04 31.40 2.04
CA ALA A 64 -13.43 31.59 2.42
C ALA A 64 -14.21 30.27 2.37
N GLU A 65 -15.07 30.04 3.37
CA GLU A 65 -15.88 28.81 3.57
C GLU A 65 -16.61 28.37 2.28
N GLN A 66 -17.02 29.33 1.45
CA GLN A 66 -17.69 29.13 0.16
C GLN A 66 -16.88 28.31 -0.86
N TYR A 67 -15.55 28.27 -0.74
CA TYR A 67 -14.66 27.48 -1.60
C TYR A 67 -14.24 26.15 -0.98
N LYS A 68 -14.63 25.86 0.27
CA LYS A 68 -14.44 24.54 0.92
C LYS A 68 -15.44 23.51 0.44
N ASN A 69 -15.61 23.42 -0.87
CA ASN A 69 -16.43 22.39 -1.50
C ASN A 69 -15.51 21.26 -1.98
N GLU A 70 -15.83 20.02 -1.61
CA GLU A 70 -15.08 18.84 -2.05
C GLU A 70 -14.99 18.72 -3.57
N GLU A 71 -16.02 19.15 -4.30
CA GLU A 71 -16.02 19.12 -5.76
C GLU A 71 -14.98 20.08 -6.35
N ILE A 72 -14.84 21.27 -5.75
CA ILE A 72 -13.84 22.26 -6.16
C ILE A 72 -12.43 21.74 -5.83
N ALA A 73 -12.24 21.15 -4.65
CA ALA A 73 -10.98 20.51 -4.28
C ALA A 73 -10.58 19.37 -5.24
N ARG A 74 -11.54 18.51 -5.65
CA ARG A 74 -11.28 17.46 -6.65
C ARG A 74 -10.81 18.04 -7.98
N ARG A 75 -11.41 19.16 -8.43
CA ARG A 75 -11.01 19.83 -9.67
C ARG A 75 -9.60 20.41 -9.58
N TRP A 76 -9.27 21.08 -8.47
CA TRP A 76 -7.93 21.62 -8.24
C TRP A 76 -6.86 20.52 -8.12
N LEU A 77 -7.15 19.43 -7.40
CA LEU A 77 -6.25 18.29 -7.32
C LEU A 77 -6.03 17.63 -8.69
N ALA A 78 -7.07 17.53 -9.53
CA ALA A 78 -6.96 16.95 -10.87
C ALA A 78 -6.12 17.77 -11.86
N MET A 79 -5.92 19.06 -11.59
CA MET A 79 -5.02 19.94 -12.36
C MET A 79 -3.55 19.59 -12.15
N SER A 80 -3.18 19.06 -10.96
CA SER A 80 -1.81 18.65 -10.69
C SER A 80 -1.40 17.47 -11.57
N LYS A 81 -0.15 17.52 -12.06
CA LYS A 81 0.54 16.40 -12.69
C LYS A 81 1.38 15.59 -11.72
N THR A 82 1.79 16.20 -10.61
CA THR A 82 2.70 15.59 -9.62
C THR A 82 1.96 14.74 -8.60
N ILE A 83 0.66 14.96 -8.43
CA ILE A 83 -0.22 14.21 -7.55
C ILE A 83 -1.32 13.57 -8.40
N SER A 84 -1.59 12.28 -8.21
CA SER A 84 -2.73 11.66 -8.89
C SER A 84 -3.43 10.61 -8.04
N LYS A 85 -4.63 10.25 -8.50
CA LYS A 85 -5.47 9.21 -7.92
C LYS A 85 -5.14 7.86 -8.55
N ASN A 86 -5.03 6.82 -7.75
CA ASN A 86 -4.86 5.43 -8.18
C ASN A 86 -6.24 4.82 -8.56
N PRO A 87 -6.29 3.63 -9.17
CA PRO A 87 -7.55 2.99 -9.54
C PRO A 87 -8.45 2.56 -8.36
N LEU A 88 -7.93 2.54 -7.13
CA LEU A 88 -8.72 2.31 -5.90
C LEU A 88 -9.31 3.61 -5.33
N GLY A 89 -8.90 4.76 -5.87
CA GLY A 89 -9.35 6.07 -5.47
C GLY A 89 -8.52 6.75 -4.38
N GLU A 90 -7.34 6.20 -4.07
CA GLU A 90 -6.37 6.77 -3.15
C GLU A 90 -5.41 7.69 -3.91
N TRP A 91 -4.94 8.73 -3.25
CA TRP A 91 -4.09 9.77 -3.82
C TRP A 91 -2.66 9.66 -3.31
N GLY A 92 -1.70 10.00 -4.16
CA GLY A 92 -0.30 10.07 -3.81
C GLY A 92 0.52 10.72 -4.93
N LYS A 93 1.85 10.62 -4.85
CA LYS A 93 2.73 11.13 -5.91
C LYS A 93 2.52 10.35 -7.20
N SER A 94 2.36 11.05 -8.32
CA SER A 94 2.14 10.43 -9.65
C SER A 94 3.34 9.63 -10.16
N SER A 95 4.54 9.92 -9.65
CA SER A 95 5.76 9.14 -9.89
C SER A 95 5.77 7.79 -9.16
N SER A 96 4.97 7.64 -8.10
CA SER A 96 4.94 6.44 -7.28
C SER A 96 4.35 5.25 -8.05
N PRO A 97 4.99 4.05 -8.00
CA PRO A 97 4.42 2.81 -8.53
C PRO A 97 3.06 2.46 -7.92
N ASN A 98 2.81 2.92 -6.69
CA ASN A 98 1.57 2.67 -5.97
C ASN A 98 0.39 3.48 -6.53
N VAL A 99 0.69 4.58 -7.23
CA VAL A 99 -0.30 5.47 -7.83
C VAL A 99 -0.42 5.19 -9.33
N ARG A 100 0.71 5.12 -10.03
CA ARG A 100 0.76 4.83 -11.47
C ARG A 100 0.85 3.33 -11.72
N THR A 101 -0.31 2.67 -11.67
CA THR A 101 -0.42 1.25 -11.99
C THR A 101 -0.18 1.01 -13.48
N ARG A 102 0.94 0.38 -13.87
CA ARG A 102 1.26 0.09 -15.27
C ARG A 102 0.99 -1.38 -15.64
N GLY A 103 1.12 -2.29 -14.68
CA GLY A 103 1.01 -3.73 -14.93
C GLY A 103 0.32 -4.51 -13.81
N VAL A 104 0.22 -5.83 -14.02
CA VAL A 104 -0.42 -6.78 -13.08
C VAL A 104 0.21 -6.71 -11.68
N LYS A 105 1.54 -6.54 -11.60
CA LYS A 105 2.27 -6.40 -10.33
C LYS A 105 1.80 -5.22 -9.47
N ASP A 106 1.45 -4.08 -10.09
CA ASP A 106 1.01 -2.91 -9.33
C ASP A 106 -0.43 -3.10 -8.84
N TYR A 107 -1.28 -3.71 -9.66
CA TYR A 107 -2.63 -4.11 -9.23
C TYR A 107 -2.60 -5.15 -8.11
N ALA A 108 -1.69 -6.12 -8.21
CA ALA A 108 -1.48 -7.12 -7.17
C ALA A 108 -1.04 -6.47 -5.86
N PHE A 109 -0.12 -5.52 -5.91
CA PHE A 109 0.33 -4.77 -4.73
C PHE A 109 -0.84 -4.06 -4.05
N LEU A 110 -1.65 -3.32 -4.81
CA LEU A 110 -2.81 -2.60 -4.28
C LEU A 110 -3.86 -3.54 -3.66
N VAL A 111 -4.17 -4.65 -4.34
CA VAL A 111 -5.12 -5.65 -3.83
C VAL A 111 -4.62 -6.30 -2.55
N MET A 112 -3.35 -6.70 -2.51
CA MET A 112 -2.75 -7.31 -1.32
C MET A 112 -2.67 -6.33 -0.16
N ARG A 113 -2.29 -5.07 -0.43
CA ARG A 113 -2.26 -4.00 0.59
C ARG A 113 -3.65 -3.74 1.16
N LYS A 114 -4.67 -3.66 0.31
CA LYS A 114 -6.08 -3.50 0.74
C LYS A 114 -6.59 -4.70 1.54
N HIS A 115 -6.17 -5.92 1.19
CA HIS A 115 -6.55 -7.14 1.91
C HIS A 115 -5.83 -7.26 3.27
N GLY A 116 -4.61 -6.73 3.39
CA GLY A 116 -3.88 -6.66 4.66
C GLY A 116 -3.33 -7.99 5.19
N SER A 117 -3.40 -9.07 4.42
CA SER A 117 -2.84 -10.37 4.81
C SER A 117 -2.37 -11.19 3.60
N PRO A 118 -1.48 -12.19 3.78
CA PRO A 118 -0.93 -12.99 2.68
C PRO A 118 -2.02 -13.73 1.89
N MET A 119 -1.93 -13.68 0.56
CA MET A 119 -2.92 -14.23 -0.36
C MET A 119 -2.31 -15.23 -1.32
N HIS A 120 -3.12 -16.18 -1.80
CA HIS A 120 -2.67 -17.10 -2.84
C HIS A 120 -2.68 -16.40 -4.21
N PHE A 121 -1.71 -16.67 -5.10
CA PHE A 121 -1.62 -16.00 -6.40
C PHE A 121 -2.89 -16.08 -7.25
N LYS A 122 -3.67 -17.16 -7.11
CA LYS A 122 -4.99 -17.31 -7.74
C LYS A 122 -5.99 -16.30 -7.19
N GLU A 123 -6.10 -16.21 -5.88
CA GLU A 123 -6.97 -15.25 -5.18
C GLU A 123 -6.59 -13.82 -5.53
N VAL A 124 -5.28 -13.53 -5.67
CA VAL A 124 -4.80 -12.21 -6.11
C VAL A 124 -5.28 -11.90 -7.54
N ALA A 125 -5.14 -12.84 -8.48
CA ALA A 125 -5.60 -12.64 -9.86
C ALA A 125 -7.13 -12.46 -9.96
N ASP A 126 -7.89 -13.21 -9.15
CA ASP A 126 -9.34 -13.10 -9.07
C ASP A 126 -9.76 -11.76 -8.48
N ALA A 127 -9.10 -11.33 -7.40
CA ALA A 127 -9.36 -10.05 -6.76
C ALA A 127 -8.98 -8.87 -7.66
N ILE A 128 -7.91 -8.96 -8.46
CA ILE A 128 -7.59 -7.97 -9.50
C ILE A 128 -8.71 -7.91 -10.53
N SER A 129 -9.17 -9.06 -11.02
CA SER A 129 -10.23 -9.14 -12.02
C SER A 129 -11.55 -8.57 -11.48
N LYS A 130 -11.89 -8.84 -10.22
CA LYS A 130 -13.09 -8.34 -9.56
C LYS A 130 -13.02 -6.84 -9.26
N THR A 131 -11.87 -6.33 -8.84
CA THR A 131 -11.73 -4.93 -8.40
C THR A 131 -11.55 -3.97 -9.58
N PHE A 132 -10.79 -4.38 -10.59
CA PHE A 132 -10.41 -3.51 -11.70
C PHE A 132 -11.02 -3.92 -13.05
N GLY A 133 -11.81 -4.99 -13.11
CA GLY A 133 -12.42 -5.49 -14.34
C GLY A 133 -11.42 -6.04 -15.36
N ARG A 134 -10.16 -6.26 -14.97
CA ARG A 134 -9.08 -6.74 -15.86
C ARG A 134 -8.84 -8.22 -15.69
N LYS A 135 -9.18 -9.01 -16.70
CA LYS A 135 -8.87 -10.44 -16.73
C LYS A 135 -7.36 -10.65 -16.63
N THR A 136 -6.94 -11.32 -15.55
CA THR A 136 -5.54 -11.61 -15.28
C THR A 136 -5.32 -13.11 -15.29
N HIS A 137 -4.42 -13.61 -16.14
CA HIS A 137 -4.08 -15.03 -16.15
C HIS A 137 -3.29 -15.41 -14.90
N TYR A 138 -3.64 -16.54 -14.28
CA TYR A 138 -3.00 -17.02 -13.05
C TYR A 138 -1.49 -17.21 -13.21
N ALA A 139 -1.05 -17.77 -14.35
CA ALA A 139 0.37 -18.00 -14.63
C ALA A 139 1.14 -16.68 -14.76
N THR A 140 0.57 -15.69 -15.46
CA THR A 140 1.15 -14.36 -15.59
C THR A 140 1.22 -13.66 -14.23
N CYS A 141 0.15 -13.69 -13.44
CA CYS A 141 0.13 -13.14 -12.08
C CYS A 141 1.25 -13.76 -11.22
N HIS A 142 1.37 -15.09 -11.26
CA HIS A 142 2.42 -15.79 -10.51
C HIS A 142 3.83 -15.35 -10.91
N ASN A 143 4.10 -15.28 -12.22
CA ASN A 143 5.42 -14.85 -12.73
C ASN A 143 5.74 -13.40 -12.37
N GLU A 144 4.76 -12.50 -12.44
CA GLU A 144 4.92 -11.09 -12.07
C GLU A 144 5.15 -10.92 -10.57
N LEU A 145 4.51 -11.73 -9.72
CA LEU A 145 4.75 -11.75 -8.28
C LEU A 145 6.15 -12.27 -7.93
N ILE A 146 6.69 -13.23 -8.67
CA ILE A 146 8.05 -13.75 -8.44
C ILE A 146 9.12 -12.71 -8.83
N LYS A 147 8.90 -12.00 -9.94
CA LYS A 147 9.87 -11.05 -10.49
C LYS A 147 10.00 -9.75 -9.68
N ASP A 148 9.00 -9.41 -8.88
CA ASP A 148 8.94 -8.14 -8.17
C ASP A 148 9.33 -8.31 -6.70
N SER A 149 10.36 -7.58 -6.27
CA SER A 149 10.95 -7.65 -4.93
C SER A 149 10.02 -7.17 -3.81
N ARG A 150 8.89 -6.52 -4.14
CA ARG A 150 7.86 -6.13 -3.16
C ARG A 150 7.07 -7.33 -2.64
N PHE A 151 7.15 -8.49 -3.30
CA PHE A 151 6.45 -9.69 -2.87
C PHE A 151 7.40 -10.75 -2.34
N VAL A 152 6.98 -11.43 -1.28
CA VAL A 152 7.72 -12.53 -0.66
C VAL A 152 6.85 -13.78 -0.69
N LEU A 153 7.40 -14.87 -1.22
CA LEU A 153 6.77 -16.18 -1.19
C LEU A 153 6.88 -16.76 0.24
N VAL A 154 5.73 -16.93 0.91
CA VAL A 154 5.65 -17.39 2.30
C VAL A 154 5.09 -18.82 2.43
N GLY A 155 4.61 -19.41 1.34
CA GLY A 155 4.09 -20.77 1.29
C GLY A 155 3.84 -21.24 -0.14
N ARG A 156 3.26 -22.43 -0.34
CA ARG A 156 2.93 -22.96 -1.68
C ARG A 156 1.93 -22.04 -2.38
N GLY A 157 2.44 -21.17 -3.26
CA GLY A 157 1.67 -20.17 -3.98
C GLY A 157 1.13 -19.00 -3.14
N LEU A 158 1.55 -18.88 -1.88
CA LEU A 158 1.11 -17.81 -0.97
C LEU A 158 2.13 -16.68 -0.96
N TYR A 159 1.69 -15.46 -1.28
CA TYR A 159 2.52 -14.26 -1.33
C TYR A 159 2.15 -13.29 -0.23
N ALA A 160 3.14 -12.58 0.29
CA ALA A 160 3.00 -11.48 1.24
C ALA A 160 3.74 -10.25 0.73
N LEU A 161 3.37 -9.05 1.18
CA LEU A 161 4.14 -7.85 0.90
C LEU A 161 5.42 -7.82 1.75
N ALA A 162 6.53 -7.37 1.16
CA ALA A 162 7.82 -7.23 1.83
C ALA A 162 7.75 -6.22 2.99
N GLU A 163 6.96 -5.15 2.83
CA GLU A 163 6.74 -4.10 3.84
C GLU A 163 6.15 -4.64 5.16
N TRP A 164 5.43 -5.75 5.11
CA TRP A 164 4.85 -6.35 6.31
C TRP A 164 5.87 -7.12 7.16
N GLY A 165 7.17 -7.06 6.82
CA GLY A 165 8.23 -7.67 7.61
C GLY A 165 8.32 -9.19 7.49
N TYR A 166 7.67 -9.79 6.49
CA TYR A 166 7.81 -11.22 6.22
C TYR A 166 9.22 -11.50 5.68
N LYS A 167 10.14 -11.86 6.57
CA LYS A 167 11.47 -12.34 6.14
C LYS A 167 11.35 -13.61 5.30
N THR A 168 12.11 -13.70 4.22
CA THR A 168 12.42 -14.98 3.57
C THR A 168 13.03 -15.89 4.62
N GLY A 169 12.25 -16.84 5.12
CA GLY A 169 12.59 -17.59 6.31
C GLY A 169 11.41 -18.41 6.77
N ILE A 170 11.67 -19.68 7.07
CA ILE A 170 10.68 -20.66 7.47
C ILE A 170 10.18 -20.28 8.87
N ALA A 171 8.91 -20.53 9.21
CA ALA A 171 8.38 -20.35 10.57
C ALA A 171 9.33 -20.91 11.66
N ARG A 172 10.09 -21.96 11.31
CA ARG A 172 11.22 -22.50 12.06
C ARG A 172 12.23 -21.46 12.58
N GLU A 173 12.65 -20.50 11.77
CA GLU A 173 13.68 -19.54 12.18
C GLU A 173 13.15 -18.56 13.21
N VAL A 174 11.91 -18.11 13.04
CA VAL A 174 11.21 -17.27 14.02
C VAL A 174 10.99 -18.02 15.32
N ILE A 175 10.53 -19.28 15.25
CA ILE A 175 10.41 -20.14 16.44
C ILE A 175 11.77 -20.30 17.13
N ARG A 176 12.86 -20.48 16.36
CA ARG A 176 14.21 -20.62 16.90
C ARG A 176 14.68 -19.34 17.60
N ASP A 177 14.46 -18.18 17.01
CA ASP A 177 14.90 -16.90 17.58
C ASP A 177 14.13 -16.58 18.88
N ILE A 178 12.84 -16.89 18.91
CA ILE A 178 12.01 -16.77 20.12
C ILE A 178 12.50 -17.73 21.21
N LEU A 179 12.72 -19.01 20.89
CA LEU A 179 13.22 -20.00 21.86
C LEU A 179 14.66 -19.68 22.33
N LYS A 180 15.50 -19.03 21.50
CA LYS A 180 16.82 -18.53 21.92
C LYS A 180 16.72 -17.37 22.90
N LYS A 181 15.77 -16.45 22.72
CA LYS A 181 15.61 -15.26 23.56
C LYS A 181 14.89 -15.57 24.88
N GLU A 182 13.81 -16.33 24.82
CA GLU A 182 12.90 -16.53 25.96
C GLU A 182 13.08 -17.89 26.63
N GLY A 183 13.85 -18.80 26.03
CA GLY A 183 14.07 -20.14 26.56
C GLY A 183 12.93 -21.13 26.26
N PRO A 184 12.79 -22.21 27.04
CA PRO A 184 11.80 -23.25 26.81
C PRO A 184 10.37 -22.73 26.99
N LEU A 185 9.54 -22.81 25.94
CA LEU A 185 8.17 -22.29 25.96
C LEU A 185 7.12 -23.37 25.70
N SER A 186 5.89 -23.16 26.16
CA SER A 186 4.77 -24.05 25.88
C SER A 186 4.34 -23.94 24.41
N LYS A 187 3.58 -24.94 23.91
CA LYS A 187 3.04 -24.92 22.55
C LYS A 187 2.22 -23.65 22.28
N GLU A 188 1.44 -23.23 23.27
CA GLU A 188 0.52 -22.10 23.16
C GLU A 188 1.28 -20.78 23.20
N ASP A 189 2.28 -20.67 24.08
CA ASP A 189 3.14 -19.49 24.17
C ASP A 189 3.97 -19.30 22.91
N VAL A 190 4.55 -20.37 22.36
CA VAL A 190 5.27 -20.29 21.08
C VAL A 190 4.34 -19.80 19.98
N VAL A 191 3.11 -20.34 19.89
CA VAL A 191 2.14 -19.88 18.89
C VAL A 191 1.80 -18.41 19.08
N LEU A 192 1.51 -17.97 20.31
CA LEU A 192 1.19 -16.57 20.60
C LEU A 192 2.35 -15.63 20.29
N ARG A 193 3.56 -15.98 20.72
CA ARG A 193 4.79 -15.18 20.50
C ARG A 193 5.15 -15.10 19.03
N VAL A 194 5.08 -16.23 18.33
CA VAL A 194 5.32 -16.29 16.89
C VAL A 194 4.28 -15.46 16.15
N MET A 195 2.99 -15.57 16.50
CA MET A 195 1.92 -14.75 15.91
C MET A 195 2.08 -13.26 16.22
N LYS A 196 2.66 -12.91 17.37
CA LYS A 196 2.95 -11.53 17.78
C LYS A 196 4.14 -10.93 17.01
N GLU A 197 5.19 -11.71 16.74
CA GLU A 197 6.32 -11.25 15.92
C GLU A 197 6.01 -11.33 14.42
N ARG A 198 5.19 -12.29 13.98
CA ARG A 198 4.87 -12.52 12.57
C ARG A 198 3.57 -13.28 12.36
N TYR A 199 2.72 -12.81 11.47
CA TYR A 199 1.46 -13.49 11.18
C TYR A 199 1.68 -14.81 10.41
N PHE A 200 1.69 -15.92 11.14
CA PHE A 200 1.62 -17.27 10.57
C PHE A 200 0.29 -17.91 10.95
N LYS A 201 -0.25 -18.76 10.06
CA LYS A 201 -1.37 -19.63 10.43
C LYS A 201 -0.92 -20.54 11.58
N LYS A 202 -1.76 -20.70 12.61
CA LYS A 202 -1.49 -21.57 13.76
C LYS A 202 -0.99 -22.95 13.33
N ASN A 203 -1.63 -23.56 12.33
CA ASN A 203 -1.23 -24.87 11.80
C ASN A 203 0.19 -24.89 11.22
N THR A 204 0.65 -23.82 10.56
CA THR A 204 2.00 -23.71 10.04
C THR A 204 3.03 -23.69 11.16
N ILE A 205 2.74 -22.99 12.26
CA ILE A 205 3.60 -22.96 13.45
C ILE A 205 3.66 -24.36 14.06
N LEU A 206 2.51 -25.02 14.23
CA LEU A 206 2.41 -26.34 14.84
C LEU A 206 3.15 -27.42 14.04
N VAL A 207 3.01 -27.44 12.72
CA VAL A 207 3.73 -28.41 11.86
C VAL A 207 5.25 -28.21 11.94
N ASN A 208 5.71 -26.96 12.02
CA ASN A 208 7.14 -26.68 12.17
C ASN A 208 7.65 -27.04 13.57
N LEU A 209 6.83 -26.83 14.61
CA LEU A 209 7.18 -27.10 16.01
C LEU A 209 7.29 -28.61 16.31
N VAL A 210 6.57 -29.44 15.57
CA VAL A 210 6.58 -30.91 15.70
C VAL A 210 7.82 -31.54 15.04
N ASN A 211 8.61 -30.77 14.28
CA ASN A 211 9.78 -31.29 13.58
C ASN A 211 10.93 -31.64 14.56
N PRO A 212 11.22 -32.94 14.80
CA PRO A 212 12.18 -33.38 15.81
C PRO A 212 13.63 -33.07 15.44
N LYS A 213 13.89 -32.65 14.19
CA LYS A 213 15.22 -32.24 13.73
C LYS A 213 15.65 -30.88 14.29
N TYR A 214 14.71 -30.04 14.72
CA TYR A 214 14.99 -28.66 15.12
C TYR A 214 14.44 -28.32 16.51
N PHE A 215 13.36 -28.98 16.93
CA PHE A 215 12.74 -28.72 18.22
C PHE A 215 12.49 -30.03 18.97
N LYS A 216 12.75 -30.02 20.28
CA LYS A 216 12.50 -31.14 21.17
C LYS A 216 11.61 -30.72 22.33
N LYS A 217 10.69 -31.60 22.70
CA LYS A 217 9.82 -31.43 23.86
C LYS A 217 10.51 -32.03 25.09
N ASN A 218 10.71 -31.21 26.13
CA ASN A 218 11.27 -31.66 27.40
C ASN A 218 10.22 -32.39 28.25
N LYS A 219 10.67 -33.04 29.33
CA LYS A 219 9.81 -33.79 30.29
C LYS A 219 8.66 -32.93 30.84
N ASN A 220 8.85 -31.61 30.92
CA ASN A 220 7.85 -30.65 31.42
C ASN A 220 6.87 -30.17 30.35
N GLY A 221 6.93 -30.72 29.14
CA GLY A 221 6.04 -30.37 28.04
C GLY A 221 6.40 -29.08 27.27
N LEU A 222 7.52 -28.45 27.60
CA LEU A 222 8.05 -27.25 26.95
C LEU A 222 8.92 -27.60 25.73
N TYR A 223 8.87 -26.77 24.70
CA TYR A 223 9.69 -26.90 23.50
C TYR A 223 11.03 -26.20 23.68
N THR A 224 12.09 -26.88 23.24
CA THR A 224 13.48 -26.41 23.27
C THR A 224 14.14 -26.64 21.93
N LEU A 225 15.25 -25.96 21.70
CA LEU A 225 16.09 -26.18 20.53
C LEU A 225 16.84 -27.51 20.68
N VAL A 226 16.96 -28.24 19.57
CA VAL A 226 17.83 -29.43 19.45
C VAL A 226 19.27 -28.99 19.30
#